data_AF-A0A3D5DXT1-F1
#
_entry.id   AF-A0A3D5DXT1-F1
#
_cell.length_a   1.000
_cell.length_b   1.000
_cell.length_c   1.000
_cell.angle_alpha   90.00
_cell.angle_beta   90.00
_cell.angle_gamma   90.00
#
_symmetry.space_group_name_H-M   'P 1'
#
loop_
_entity.id
_entity.type
_entity.pdbx_description
1 polymer ?
#
loop_
_entity_poly.entity_id
_entity_poly.type
_entity_poly.pdbx_seq_one_letter_code
_entity_poly.pdbx_strand_id
1 'polypeptide(L)'
;AGPAGTDPPTAAALLRIAQVFNNDYDNGNFGAVYDRWDARSQAIIPRAEYLRRHALCAPATHSVAQVEGATRGHGGAWLVSYRIDSSSLVDTWFYAGHRWVFDIALSNPGAARNYRLPFARYAAAVGCTTH
;
A
#
# COMPACT_ATOMS: atom_id res chain seq x y z
N ALA A 1 -25.62 2.07 1.07
CA ALA A 1 -24.62 2.92 0.39
C ALA A 1 -24.66 2.60 -1.09
N GLY A 2 -24.65 3.61 -1.98
CA GLY A 2 -24.79 3.43 -3.42
C GLY A 2 -23.70 2.55 -4.05
N PRO A 3 -23.87 2.10 -5.31
CA PRO A 3 -22.88 1.26 -5.97
C PRO A 3 -21.53 2.00 -5.94
N ALA A 4 -20.50 1.33 -5.46
CA ALA A 4 -19.14 1.87 -5.46
C ALA A 4 -18.79 2.27 -6.90
N GLY A 5 -18.68 3.58 -7.15
CA GLY A 5 -18.43 4.10 -8.48
C GLY A 5 -17.11 3.61 -9.04
N THR A 6 -17.04 3.46 -10.36
CA THR A 6 -15.80 3.16 -11.08
C THR A 6 -14.79 4.29 -10.89
N ASP A 7 -13.52 3.96 -10.63
CA ASP A 7 -12.47 4.96 -10.57
C ASP A 7 -12.23 5.54 -11.98
N PRO A 8 -12.07 6.86 -12.17
CA PRO A 8 -11.70 7.38 -13.48
C PRO A 8 -10.25 6.94 -13.87
N PRO A 9 -10.00 6.47 -15.11
CA PRO A 9 -8.67 6.06 -15.56
C PRO A 9 -7.78 7.25 -15.94
N THR A 10 -7.62 8.22 -15.03
CA THR A 10 -6.82 9.43 -15.24
C THR A 10 -5.74 9.59 -14.17
N ALA A 11 -4.63 10.26 -14.53
CA ALA A 11 -3.55 10.55 -13.59
C ALA A 11 -4.05 11.32 -12.35
N ALA A 12 -4.92 12.31 -12.56
CA ALA A 12 -5.49 13.10 -11.47
C ALA A 12 -6.37 12.26 -10.53
N ALA A 13 -7.11 11.27 -11.05
CA ALA A 13 -7.86 10.34 -10.21
C ALA A 13 -6.93 9.41 -9.42
N LEU A 14 -5.88 8.88 -10.06
CA LEU A 14 -4.87 8.07 -9.40
C LEU A 14 -4.19 8.83 -8.25
N LEU A 15 -3.80 10.09 -8.47
CA LEU A 15 -3.20 10.93 -7.42
C LEU A 15 -4.11 11.07 -6.20
N ARG A 16 -5.40 11.34 -6.41
CA ARG A 16 -6.37 11.42 -5.31
C ARG A 16 -6.51 10.09 -4.57
N ILE A 17 -6.52 8.98 -5.29
CA ILE A 17 -6.64 7.65 -4.69
C ILE A 17 -5.38 7.27 -3.91
N ALA A 18 -4.19 7.56 -4.44
CA ALA A 18 -2.93 7.33 -3.76
C ALA A 18 -2.82 8.20 -2.49
N GLN A 19 -3.32 9.44 -2.53
CA GLN A 19 -3.36 10.30 -1.35
C GLN A 19 -4.30 9.75 -0.26
N VAL A 20 -5.48 9.24 -0.63
CA VAL A 20 -6.38 8.56 0.31
C VAL A 20 -5.71 7.30 0.87
N PHE A 21 -5.07 6.50 0.03
CA PHE A 21 -4.36 5.27 0.44
C PHE A 21 -3.27 5.55 1.47
N ASN A 22 -2.44 6.56 1.24
CA ASN A 22 -1.39 6.97 2.18
C ASN A 22 -1.99 7.53 3.47
N ASN A 23 -3.03 8.36 3.37
CA ASN A 23 -3.73 8.85 4.55
C ASN A 23 -4.37 7.70 5.37
N ASP A 24 -4.95 6.70 4.72
CA ASP A 24 -5.47 5.51 5.41
C ASP A 24 -4.36 4.76 6.14
N TYR A 25 -3.19 4.59 5.52
CA TYR A 25 -2.05 3.94 6.16
C TYR A 25 -1.52 4.75 7.36
N ASP A 26 -1.33 6.06 7.19
CA ASP A 26 -0.82 6.98 8.21
C ASP A 26 -1.75 7.06 9.44
N ASN A 27 -3.07 6.86 9.24
CA ASN A 27 -4.08 6.87 10.30
C ASN A 27 -4.42 5.46 10.83
N GLY A 28 -3.69 4.42 10.42
CA GLY A 28 -3.90 3.06 10.90
C GLY A 28 -5.15 2.36 10.33
N ASN A 29 -5.77 2.91 9.29
CA ASN A 29 -6.86 2.28 8.53
C ASN A 29 -6.33 1.22 7.56
N PHE A 30 -5.61 0.24 8.10
CA PHE A 30 -4.94 -0.81 7.33
C PHE A 30 -5.93 -1.67 6.52
N GLY A 31 -7.19 -1.76 6.94
CA GLY A 31 -8.23 -2.46 6.19
C GLY A 31 -8.43 -1.87 4.80
N ALA A 32 -8.62 -0.56 4.72
CA ALA A 32 -8.81 0.14 3.45
C ALA A 32 -7.57 0.08 2.55
N VAL A 33 -6.38 0.15 3.16
CA VAL A 33 -5.09 -0.05 2.46
C VAL A 33 -5.04 -1.43 1.80
N TYR A 34 -5.29 -2.50 2.57
CA TYR A 34 -5.29 -3.87 2.04
C TYR A 34 -6.34 -4.07 0.95
N ASP A 35 -7.53 -3.50 1.13
CA ASP A 35 -8.63 -3.63 0.18
C ASP A 35 -8.31 -2.95 -1.17
N ARG A 36 -7.29 -2.09 -1.23
CA ARG A 36 -6.79 -1.41 -2.45
C ARG A 36 -5.69 -2.20 -3.18
N TRP A 37 -5.14 -3.24 -2.57
CA TRP A 37 -4.14 -4.08 -3.21
C TRP A 37 -4.70 -4.87 -4.39
N ASP A 38 -3.86 -5.14 -5.38
CA ASP A 38 -4.19 -6.07 -6.45
C ASP A 38 -4.33 -7.52 -5.94
N ALA A 39 -4.96 -8.39 -6.73
CA ALA A 39 -5.21 -9.77 -6.33
C ALA A 39 -3.92 -10.55 -6.02
N ARG A 40 -2.82 -10.25 -6.74
CA ARG A 40 -1.51 -10.87 -6.52
C ARG A 40 -0.90 -10.48 -5.18
N SER A 41 -1.03 -9.21 -4.80
CA SER A 41 -0.58 -8.68 -3.52
C SER A 41 -1.42 -9.24 -2.37
N GLN A 42 -2.74 -9.34 -2.55
CA GLN A 42 -3.63 -9.96 -1.55
C GLN A 42 -3.32 -11.45 -1.34
N ALA A 43 -2.84 -12.15 -2.37
CA ALA A 43 -2.41 -13.55 -2.24
C ALA A 43 -1.14 -13.74 -1.38
N ILE A 44 -0.39 -12.68 -1.08
CA ILE A 44 0.84 -12.76 -0.26
C ILE A 44 0.52 -13.06 1.20
N ILE A 45 -0.57 -12.49 1.72
CA ILE A 45 -0.94 -12.55 3.13
C ILE A 45 -2.46 -12.39 3.26
N PRO A 46 -3.15 -13.24 4.04
CA PRO A 46 -4.58 -13.06 4.30
C PRO A 46 -4.86 -11.73 4.98
N ARG A 47 -5.97 -11.07 4.63
CA ARG A 47 -6.40 -9.79 5.22
C ARG A 47 -6.33 -9.80 6.75
N ALA A 48 -6.89 -10.83 7.40
CA ALA A 48 -6.89 -10.94 8.85
C ALA A 48 -5.47 -10.98 9.46
N GLU A 49 -4.54 -11.67 8.80
CA GLU A 49 -3.16 -11.76 9.26
C GLU A 49 -2.39 -10.45 9.02
N TYR A 50 -2.65 -9.76 7.91
CA TYR A 50 -2.12 -8.42 7.65
C TYR A 50 -2.55 -7.44 8.75
N LEU A 51 -3.85 -7.41 9.08
CA LEU A 51 -4.37 -6.55 10.13
C LEU A 51 -3.81 -6.91 11.51
N ARG A 52 -3.78 -8.21 11.85
CA ARG A 52 -3.21 -8.69 13.12
C ARG A 52 -1.76 -8.23 13.27
N ARG A 53 -0.95 -8.35 12.22
CA ARG A 53 0.45 -7.92 12.22
C ARG A 53 0.60 -6.42 12.44
N HIS A 54 -0.22 -5.58 11.79
CA HIS A 54 -0.14 -4.13 11.99
C HIS A 54 -0.69 -3.70 13.34
N ALA A 55 -1.63 -4.43 13.93
CA ALA A 55 -2.08 -4.17 15.30
C ALA A 55 -1.00 -4.52 16.34
N LEU A 56 -0.27 -5.63 16.14
CA LEU A 56 0.76 -6.09 17.08
C LEU A 56 2.09 -5.36 16.92
N CYS A 57 2.44 -5.02 15.69
CA CYS A 57 3.70 -4.44 15.30
C CYS A 57 3.46 -3.10 14.62
N ALA A 58 2.65 -2.24 15.27
CA ALA A 58 2.24 -0.91 14.79
C ALA A 58 3.36 -0.33 13.94
N PRO A 59 3.10 0.01 12.66
CA PRO A 59 4.17 0.42 11.80
C PRO A 59 4.87 1.59 12.48
N ALA A 60 6.20 1.48 12.64
CA ALA A 60 7.01 2.49 13.27
C ALA A 60 6.53 3.86 12.78
N THR A 61 6.17 4.74 13.71
CA THR A 61 5.69 6.10 13.43
C THR A 61 6.51 6.70 12.31
N HIS A 62 5.97 6.67 11.09
CA HIS A 62 6.60 7.28 9.93
C HIS A 62 5.90 8.62 9.73
N SER A 63 6.66 9.60 9.29
CA SER A 63 6.11 10.89 8.92
C SER A 63 5.07 10.70 7.82
N VAL A 64 4.08 11.59 7.81
CA VAL A 64 2.98 11.60 6.84
C VAL A 64 3.53 11.60 5.42
N ALA A 65 3.02 10.68 4.59
CA ALA A 65 3.43 10.57 3.19
C ALA A 65 2.78 11.68 2.35
N GLN A 66 3.61 12.39 1.57
CA GLN A 66 3.16 13.45 0.66
C GLN A 66 3.23 12.94 -0.79
N VAL A 67 2.08 12.79 -1.44
CA VAL A 67 2.02 12.39 -2.87
C VAL A 67 2.41 13.58 -3.75
N GLU A 68 3.34 13.38 -4.67
CA GLU A 68 3.95 14.45 -5.47
C GLU A 68 3.56 14.39 -6.95
N GLY A 69 3.38 13.19 -7.52
CA GLY A 69 3.16 13.05 -8.95
C GLY A 69 2.80 11.64 -9.39
N ALA A 70 2.25 11.52 -10.60
CA ALA A 70 1.91 10.24 -11.22
C ALA A 70 2.30 10.26 -12.69
N THR A 71 3.11 9.29 -13.10
CA THR A 71 3.57 9.13 -14.49
C THR A 71 3.25 7.73 -15.00
N ARG A 72 3.17 7.58 -16.32
CA ARG A 72 3.02 6.25 -16.93
C ARG A 72 4.34 5.50 -16.86
N GLY A 73 4.29 4.25 -16.42
CA GLY A 73 5.38 3.30 -16.48
C GLY A 73 5.24 2.32 -17.65
N HIS A 74 6.10 1.31 -17.66
CA HIS A 74 6.04 0.21 -18.64
C HIS A 74 4.95 -0.80 -18.28
N GLY A 75 4.46 -1.56 -19.27
CA GLY A 75 3.57 -2.70 -19.03
C GLY A 75 2.19 -2.33 -18.46
N GLY A 76 1.70 -1.12 -18.71
CA GLY A 76 0.42 -0.64 -18.18
C GLY A 76 0.48 -0.11 -16.74
N ALA A 77 1.67 -0.10 -16.14
CA ALA A 77 1.90 0.46 -14.82
C ALA A 77 1.77 1.98 -14.80
N TRP A 78 1.43 2.51 -13.63
CA TRP A 78 1.56 3.91 -13.26
C TRP A 78 2.46 4.01 -12.05
N LEU A 79 3.37 4.99 -12.08
CA LEU A 79 4.35 5.24 -11.04
C LEU A 79 3.91 6.49 -10.29
N VAL A 80 3.57 6.33 -9.02
CA VAL A 80 3.18 7.43 -8.14
C VAL A 80 4.39 7.77 -7.27
N SER A 81 4.94 8.96 -7.44
CA SER A 81 5.99 9.48 -6.59
C SER A 81 5.39 10.08 -5.32
N TYR A 82 6.00 9.77 -4.18
CA TYR A 82 5.63 10.33 -2.90
C TYR A 82 6.87 10.51 -2.03
N ARG A 83 6.73 11.31 -0.97
CA ARG A 83 7.82 11.61 -0.06
C ARG A 83 7.41 11.33 1.37
N ILE A 84 8.31 10.70 2.11
CA ILE A 84 8.27 10.57 3.57
C ILE A 84 9.55 11.21 4.08
N ASP A 85 9.43 12.23 4.94
CA ASP A 85 10.55 13.06 5.37
C ASP A 85 11.35 13.63 4.18
N SER A 86 12.63 13.25 4.08
CA SER A 86 13.57 13.57 3.00
C SER A 86 13.69 12.47 1.94
N SER A 87 12.98 11.35 2.10
CA SER A 87 13.06 10.21 1.20
C SER A 87 11.96 10.26 0.13
N SER A 88 12.37 10.34 -1.13
CA SER A 88 11.48 10.15 -2.28
C SER A 88 11.34 8.67 -2.61
N LEU A 89 10.10 8.23 -2.75
CA LEU A 89 9.71 6.84 -2.96
C LEU A 89 8.72 6.77 -4.14
N VAL A 90 8.54 5.57 -4.69
CA VAL A 90 7.67 5.34 -5.83
C VAL A 90 6.82 4.10 -5.59
N ASP A 91 5.50 4.30 -5.69
CA ASP A 91 4.53 3.23 -5.69
C ASP A 91 4.13 2.86 -7.13
N THR A 92 3.97 1.57 -7.37
CA THR A 92 3.46 1.04 -8.63
C THR A 92 1.97 0.70 -8.51
N TRP A 93 1.19 1.25 -9.44
CA TRP A 93 -0.25 1.11 -9.53
C TRP A 93 -0.67 0.60 -10.91
N PHE A 94 -1.81 -0.08 -10.97
CA PHE A 94 -2.43 -0.50 -12.23
C PHE A 94 -3.91 -0.10 -12.24
N TYR A 95 -4.44 0.13 -13.44
CA TYR A 95 -5.88 0.27 -13.62
C TYR A 95 -6.45 -1.06 -14.10
N ALA A 96 -7.19 -1.75 -13.24
CA ALA A 96 -7.74 -3.07 -13.51
C ALA A 96 -9.16 -3.19 -12.95
N GLY A 97 -10.07 -3.81 -13.70
CA GLY A 97 -11.46 -4.02 -13.24
C GLY A 97 -12.18 -2.72 -12.88
N HIS A 98 -11.91 -1.63 -13.61
CA HIS A 98 -12.46 -0.29 -13.38
C HIS A 98 -12.04 0.36 -12.04
N ARG A 99 -10.87 -0.05 -11.52
CA ARG A 99 -10.33 0.43 -10.25
C ARG A 99 -8.82 0.64 -10.35
N TRP A 100 -8.30 1.62 -9.63
CA TRP A 100 -6.86 1.71 -9.37
C TRP A 100 -6.48 0.76 -8.24
N VAL A 101 -5.51 -0.12 -8.51
CA VAL A 101 -5.01 -1.12 -7.57
C VAL A 101 -3.52 -0.95 -7.34
N PHE A 102 -3.10 -1.15 -6.10
CA PHE A 102 -1.73 -1.02 -5.64
C PHE A 102 -1.01 -2.38 -5.69
N ASP A 103 0.24 -2.39 -6.16
CA ASP A 103 1.07 -3.59 -6.23
C ASP A 103 2.18 -3.56 -5.16
N ILE A 104 1.97 -4.21 -4.02
CA ILE A 104 2.95 -4.19 -2.91
C ILE A 104 4.28 -4.83 -3.31
N ALA A 105 4.28 -5.80 -4.22
CA ALA A 105 5.51 -6.49 -4.59
C ALA A 105 6.44 -5.58 -5.42
N LEU A 106 5.86 -4.69 -6.23
CA LEU A 106 6.62 -3.71 -7.02
C LEU A 106 6.91 -2.42 -6.23
N SER A 107 5.95 -1.94 -5.45
CA SER A 107 6.10 -0.72 -4.63
C SER A 107 7.04 -0.92 -3.44
N ASN A 108 6.88 -2.03 -2.71
CA ASN A 108 7.66 -2.33 -1.51
C ASN A 108 8.04 -3.82 -1.44
N PRO A 109 9.03 -4.25 -2.24
CA PRO A 109 9.44 -5.65 -2.29
C PRO A 109 9.97 -6.16 -0.93
N GLY A 110 10.47 -5.27 -0.07
CA GLY A 110 10.88 -5.61 1.30
C GLY A 110 9.70 -6.04 2.17
N ALA A 111 8.66 -5.21 2.25
CA ALA A 111 7.43 -5.55 2.97
C ALA A 111 6.78 -6.81 2.41
N ALA A 112 6.69 -6.92 1.07
CA ALA A 112 6.15 -8.10 0.41
C ALA A 112 6.90 -9.39 0.79
N ARG A 113 8.24 -9.35 0.92
CA ARG A 113 9.03 -10.49 1.44
C ARG A 113 8.72 -10.77 2.90
N ASN A 114 8.66 -9.73 3.74
CA ASN A 114 8.41 -9.87 5.17
C ASN A 114 7.03 -10.50 5.46
N TYR A 115 5.99 -10.17 4.70
CA TYR A 115 4.67 -10.76 4.89
C TYR A 115 4.61 -12.27 4.66
N ARG A 116 5.53 -12.83 3.87
CA ARG A 116 5.64 -14.29 3.65
C ARG A 116 6.30 -15.03 4.81
N LEU A 117 6.93 -14.31 5.74
CA LEU A 117 7.61 -14.91 6.88
C LEU A 117 6.60 -15.38 7.94
N PRO A 118 6.95 -16.42 8.74
CA PRO A 118 6.29 -16.69 10.01
C PRO A 118 6.35 -15.46 10.92
N PHE A 119 5.34 -15.29 11.80
CA PHE A 119 5.18 -14.06 12.57
C PHE A 119 6.42 -13.65 13.37
N ALA A 120 7.10 -14.57 14.05
CA ALA A 120 8.31 -14.24 14.84
C ALA A 120 9.44 -13.63 13.98
N ARG A 121 9.63 -14.12 12.76
CA ARG A 121 10.63 -13.57 11.83
C ARG A 121 10.17 -12.26 11.21
N TYR A 122 8.87 -12.13 10.93
CA TYR A 122 8.28 -10.85 10.53
C TYR A 122 8.50 -9.78 11.60
N ALA A 123 8.16 -10.08 12.86
CA ALA A 123 8.29 -9.17 13.99
C ALA A 123 9.74 -8.69 14.14
N ALA A 124 10.70 -9.61 14.13
CA ALA A 124 12.11 -9.26 14.15
C ALA A 124 12.53 -8.38 12.95
N ALA A 125 12.07 -8.71 11.73
CA ALA A 125 12.41 -7.97 10.53
C ALA A 125 11.85 -6.55 10.48
N VAL A 126 10.71 -6.28 11.15
CA VAL A 126 10.09 -4.95 11.23
C VAL A 126 10.42 -4.20 12.53
N GLY A 127 11.32 -4.74 13.36
CA GLY A 127 11.72 -4.11 14.62
C GLY A 127 10.63 -4.13 15.71
N CYS A 128 9.68 -5.06 15.62
CA CYS A 128 8.59 -5.23 16.56
C CYS A 128 9.08 -5.97 17.82
N THR A 129 8.96 -5.33 18.98
CA THR A 129 9.43 -5.83 20.29
C THR A 129 8.33 -6.45 21.15
N THR A 130 7.11 -6.56 20.63
CA THR A 130 5.98 -7.17 21.33
C THR A 130 6.24 -8.68 21.49
N HIS A 131 6.62 -9.05 22.71
CA HIS A 131 6.71 -10.43 23.22
C HIS A 131 5.32 -10.96 23.60
#